data_AF-D4RXU4-F1
#
_entry.id   AF-D4RXU4-F1
#
_cell.length_a   1.000
_cell.length_b   1.000
_cell.length_c   1.000
_cell.angle_alpha   90.00
_cell.angle_beta   90.00
_cell.angle_gamma   90.00
#
_symmetry.space_group_name_H-M   'P 1'
#
loop_
_entity.id
_entity.type
_entity.pdbx_description
1 polymer ?
#
loop_
_entity_poly.entity_id
_entity_poly.type
_entity_poly.pdbx_seq_one_letter_code
_entity_poly.pdbx_strand_id
1 'polypeptide(L)'
;MNNSEFGGVYMNTDMDIDINTVTDTITCRLVEARADLGITQKELASATGISLKTIANIESKQHIPSLLYAMRIADFFHKPVTSLFCYHSGVQQTPSKGDDLNE
;
A
#
# COMPACT_ATOMS: atom_id res chain seq x y z
N MET A 1 22.91 49.19 -21.17
CA MET A 1 22.55 49.37 -19.75
C MET A 1 21.06 49.04 -19.63
N ASN A 2 20.56 48.03 -18.93
CA ASN A 2 21.12 46.90 -18.20
C ASN A 2 20.09 45.77 -18.38
N ASN A 3 20.57 44.57 -18.70
CA ASN A 3 19.82 43.35 -18.45
C ASN A 3 19.63 43.22 -16.93
N SER A 4 18.41 42.92 -16.51
CA SER A 4 18.20 42.16 -15.29
C SER A 4 16.97 41.29 -15.51
N GLU A 5 17.22 40.17 -16.20
CA GLU A 5 16.45 38.95 -16.05
C GLU A 5 16.20 38.74 -14.56
N PHE A 6 14.93 38.62 -14.17
CA PHE A 6 14.57 38.09 -12.87
C PHE A 6 14.97 36.61 -12.86
N GLY A 7 16.26 36.38 -12.62
CA GLY A 7 16.83 35.10 -12.24
C GLY A 7 16.32 34.72 -10.86
N GLY A 8 15.06 34.32 -10.79
CA GLY A 8 14.61 33.44 -9.74
C GLY A 8 15.30 32.11 -9.97
N VAL A 9 16.37 31.87 -9.21
CA VAL A 9 16.95 30.54 -9.06
C VAL A 9 15.84 29.66 -8.49
N TYR A 10 15.07 29.01 -9.36
CA TYR A 10 14.34 27.82 -8.96
C TYR A 10 15.42 26.89 -8.46
N MET A 11 15.46 26.73 -7.14
CA MET A 11 16.22 25.68 -6.48
C MET A 11 15.68 24.37 -7.05
N ASN A 12 16.29 23.89 -8.14
CA ASN A 12 16.33 22.48 -8.44
C ASN A 12 17.15 21.91 -7.29
N THR A 13 16.46 21.60 -6.20
CA THR A 13 17.00 20.63 -5.26
C THR A 13 16.98 19.36 -6.08
N ASP A 14 18.15 18.99 -6.59
CA ASP A 14 18.45 17.66 -7.05
C ASP A 14 18.05 16.72 -5.90
N MET A 15 16.77 16.37 -5.87
CA MET A 15 16.29 15.24 -5.13
C MET A 15 16.76 14.08 -5.98
N ASP A 16 18.01 13.68 -5.74
CA ASP A 16 18.49 12.36 -6.06
C ASP A 16 17.61 11.40 -5.27
N ILE A 17 16.42 11.11 -5.82
CA ILE A 17 15.60 10.00 -5.37
C ILE A 17 16.46 8.79 -5.70
N ASP A 18 17.17 8.30 -4.70
CA ASP A 18 17.78 6.98 -4.73
C ASP A 18 16.63 5.99 -5.00
N ILE A 19 16.44 5.64 -6.26
CA ILE A 19 15.39 4.75 -6.78
C ILE A 19 15.46 3.34 -6.16
N ASN A 20 16.48 3.06 -5.33
CA ASN A 20 16.84 1.71 -4.91
C ASN A 20 16.50 1.29 -3.47
N THR A 21 15.84 2.05 -2.60
CA THR A 21 15.61 1.57 -1.21
C THR A 21 14.35 2.04 -0.47
N VAL A 22 13.30 2.46 -1.17
CA VAL A 22 12.00 2.80 -0.55
C VAL A 22 10.85 2.25 -1.39
N THR A 23 10.62 0.94 -1.30
CA THR A 23 9.46 0.32 -1.93
C THR A 23 8.25 0.44 -1.03
N ASP A 24 7.26 1.20 -1.48
CA ASP A 24 5.94 1.19 -0.90
C ASP A 24 5.35 -0.22 -0.97
N THR A 25 4.71 -0.67 0.11
CA THR A 25 4.13 -2.01 0.17
C THR A 25 2.68 -1.98 0.59
N ILE A 26 1.88 -2.87 0.01
CA ILE A 26 0.48 -3.08 0.42
C ILE A 26 0.36 -4.46 1.03
N THR A 27 -0.10 -4.55 2.28
CA THR A 27 -0.45 -5.82 2.91
C THR A 27 -1.94 -6.10 2.78
N CYS A 28 -2.29 -7.38 2.64
CA CYS A 28 -3.65 -7.86 2.45
C CYS A 28 -4.07 -8.74 3.64
N ARG A 29 -5.20 -8.42 4.27
CA ARG A 29 -5.84 -9.16 5.36
C ARG A 29 -7.10 -9.91 4.93
N LEU A 30 -7.20 -10.24 3.64
CA LEU A 30 -8.39 -10.88 3.08
C LEU A 30 -8.64 -12.27 3.68
N VAL A 31 -7.59 -13.04 3.97
CA VAL A 31 -7.70 -14.37 4.59
C VAL A 31 -8.34 -14.29 5.97
N GLU A 32 -7.91 -13.33 6.78
CA GLU A 32 -8.44 -13.08 8.14
C GLU A 32 -9.92 -12.66 8.05
N ALA A 33 -10.22 -11.67 7.21
CA ALA A 33 -11.60 -11.22 7.01
C ALA A 33 -12.54 -12.34 6.55
N ARG A 34 -12.02 -13.23 5.68
CA ARG A 34 -12.76 -14.40 5.21
C ARG A 34 -12.98 -15.43 6.33
N ALA A 35 -11.96 -15.67 7.16
CA ALA A 35 -12.06 -16.57 8.31
C ALA A 35 -13.06 -16.06 9.36
N ASP A 36 -13.10 -14.75 9.60
CA ASP A 36 -14.07 -14.11 10.52
C ASP A 36 -15.53 -14.35 10.10
N LEU A 37 -15.80 -14.40 8.78
CA LEU A 37 -17.12 -14.72 8.24
C LEU A 37 -17.36 -16.23 8.06
N GLY A 38 -16.35 -17.07 8.23
CA GLY A 38 -16.46 -18.52 8.05
C GLY A 38 -16.74 -18.98 6.62
N ILE A 39 -16.41 -18.16 5.61
CA ILE A 39 -16.69 -18.47 4.19
C ILE A 39 -15.45 -19.02 3.46
N THR A 40 -15.68 -19.73 2.37
CA THR A 40 -14.65 -20.25 1.46
C THR A 40 -14.25 -19.23 0.39
N GLN A 41 -13.09 -19.43 -0.24
CA GLN A 41 -12.68 -18.59 -1.38
C GLN A 41 -13.68 -18.64 -2.54
N LYS A 42 -14.36 -19.79 -2.72
CA LYS A 42 -15.38 -19.99 -3.76
C LYS A 42 -16.62 -19.14 -3.48
N GLU A 43 -17.07 -19.09 -2.23
CA GLU A 43 -18.21 -18.26 -1.82
C GLU A 43 -17.89 -16.77 -1.98
N LEU A 44 -16.68 -16.35 -1.58
CA LEU A 44 -16.23 -14.97 -1.80
C LEU A 44 -16.16 -14.62 -3.29
N ALA A 45 -15.63 -15.53 -4.12
CA ALA A 45 -15.59 -15.37 -5.58
C ALA A 45 -16.99 -15.21 -6.18
N SER A 46 -17.93 -16.06 -5.77
CA SER A 46 -19.33 -15.99 -6.22
C SER A 46 -20.01 -14.70 -5.78
N ALA A 47 -19.81 -14.25 -4.54
CA ALA A 47 -20.43 -13.04 -4.02
C ALA A 47 -19.87 -11.75 -4.65
N THR A 48 -18.56 -11.72 -4.93
CA THR A 48 -17.90 -10.52 -5.51
C THR A 48 -17.91 -10.51 -7.04
N GLY A 49 -18.30 -11.63 -7.67
CA GLY A 49 -18.19 -11.82 -9.12
C GLY A 49 -16.75 -11.85 -9.62
N ILE A 50 -15.78 -12.12 -8.73
CA ILE A 50 -14.36 -12.20 -9.04
C ILE A 50 -13.99 -13.68 -9.22
N SER A 51 -13.10 -14.00 -10.15
CA SER A 51 -12.70 -15.40 -10.35
C SER A 51 -12.01 -15.98 -9.10
N LEU A 52 -12.24 -17.26 -8.81
CA LEU A 52 -11.59 -17.96 -7.71
C LEU A 52 -10.06 -17.85 -7.78
N LYS A 53 -9.50 -17.95 -8.99
CA LYS A 53 -8.05 -17.77 -9.23
C LYS A 53 -7.57 -16.39 -8.82
N THR A 54 -8.34 -15.35 -9.14
CA THR A 54 -8.02 -13.97 -8.74
C THR A 54 -8.06 -13.82 -7.22
N ILE A 55 -9.09 -14.35 -6.55
CA ILE A 55 -9.18 -14.35 -5.08
C ILE A 55 -7.95 -15.06 -4.46
N ALA A 56 -7.60 -16.25 -4.96
CA ALA A 56 -6.44 -16.99 -4.48
C ALA A 56 -5.12 -16.23 -4.66
N ASN A 57 -4.94 -15.54 -5.79
CA ASN A 57 -3.76 -14.71 -6.05
C ASN A 57 -3.67 -13.50 -5.10
N ILE A 58 -4.82 -12.87 -4.80
CA ILE A 58 -4.89 -11.74 -3.85
C ILE A 58 -4.57 -12.22 -2.43
N GLU A 59 -5.12 -13.36 -2.00
CA GLU A 59 -4.86 -13.94 -0.67
C GLU A 59 -3.39 -14.38 -0.52
N SER A 60 -2.77 -14.88 -1.60
CA SER A 60 -1.38 -15.32 -1.60
C SER A 60 -0.36 -14.16 -1.59
N LYS A 61 -0.83 -12.89 -1.60
CA LYS A 61 0.00 -11.67 -1.63
C LYS A 61 0.95 -11.59 -2.84
N GLN A 62 0.71 -12.41 -3.87
CA GLN A 62 1.52 -12.42 -5.10
C GLN A 62 1.15 -11.27 -6.04
N HIS A 63 -0.04 -10.70 -5.87
CA HIS A 63 -0.55 -9.66 -6.75
C HIS A 63 -1.40 -8.65 -5.97
N ILE A 64 -1.06 -7.37 -6.09
CA ILE A 64 -1.89 -6.28 -5.58
C ILE A 64 -3.14 -6.20 -6.46
N PRO A 65 -4.36 -6.34 -5.91
CA PRO A 65 -5.57 -6.24 -6.74
C PRO A 65 -5.67 -4.87 -7.40
N SER A 66 -6.37 -4.82 -8.55
CA SER A 66 -6.82 -3.53 -9.07
C SER A 66 -7.74 -2.85 -8.06
N LEU A 67 -7.80 -1.52 -8.10
CA LEU A 67 -8.66 -0.74 -7.22
C LEU A 67 -10.12 -1.24 -7.31
N LEU A 68 -10.61 -1.59 -8.50
CA LEU A 68 -11.96 -2.12 -8.69
C LEU A 68 -12.22 -3.40 -7.88
N TYR A 69 -11.28 -4.35 -7.88
CA TYR A 69 -11.42 -5.58 -7.10
C TYR A 69 -11.32 -5.30 -5.61
N ALA A 70 -10.38 -4.45 -5.20
CA ALA A 70 -10.26 -4.05 -3.80
C ALA A 70 -11.56 -3.42 -3.28
N MET A 71 -12.20 -2.54 -4.07
CA MET A 71 -13.46 -1.90 -3.75
C MET A 71 -14.64 -2.88 -3.69
N ARG A 72 -14.76 -3.82 -4.65
CA ARG A 72 -15.82 -4.85 -4.62
C ARG A 72 -15.70 -5.76 -3.41
N ILE A 73 -14.47 -6.16 -3.07
CA ILE A 73 -14.22 -7.00 -1.90
C ILE A 73 -14.58 -6.20 -0.64
N ALA A 74 -14.14 -4.95 -0.52
CA ALA A 74 -14.47 -4.07 0.60
C ALA A 74 -15.98 -3.89 0.79
N ASP A 75 -16.72 -3.70 -0.30
CA ASP A 75 -18.18 -3.58 -0.31
C ASP A 75 -18.85 -4.86 0.21
N PHE A 76 -18.41 -6.04 -0.23
CA PHE A 76 -18.89 -7.33 0.28
C PHE A 76 -18.69 -7.50 1.79
N PHE A 77 -17.56 -7.06 2.33
CA PHE A 77 -17.29 -7.12 3.77
C PHE A 77 -17.93 -5.97 4.56
N HIS A 78 -18.59 -5.01 3.90
CA HIS A 78 -19.11 -3.77 4.48
C HIS A 78 -18.06 -3.04 5.34
N LYS A 79 -16.81 -3.02 4.86
CA LYS A 79 -15.65 -2.41 5.53
C LYS A 79 -14.94 -1.47 4.57
N PRO A 80 -14.26 -0.42 5.05
CA PRO A 80 -13.45 0.40 4.17
C PRO A 80 -12.31 -0.44 3.57
N VAL A 81 -11.91 -0.11 2.33
CA VAL A 81 -10.86 -0.85 1.61
C VAL A 81 -9.53 -0.89 2.39
N THR A 82 -9.25 0.15 3.18
CA THR A 82 -8.07 0.27 4.04
C THR A 82 -8.06 -0.74 5.19
N SER A 83 -9.22 -1.28 5.59
CA SER A 83 -9.29 -2.37 6.58
C SER A 83 -8.76 -3.69 6.01
N LEU A 84 -8.89 -3.90 4.70
CA LEU A 84 -8.45 -5.12 4.03
C LEU A 84 -7.07 -4.97 3.39
N PHE A 85 -6.76 -3.78 2.87
CA PHE A 85 -5.53 -3.46 2.17
C PHE A 85 -4.83 -2.26 2.83
N CYS A 86 -3.70 -2.50 3.48
CA CYS A 86 -2.96 -1.46 4.18
C CYS A 86 -1.74 -1.04 3.37
N TYR A 87 -1.65 0.26 3.07
CA TYR A 87 -0.47 0.88 2.49
C TYR A 87 0.57 1.18 3.58
N HIS A 88 1.82 0.83 3.30
CA HIS A 88 2.98 1.16 4.12
C HIS A 88 3.92 1.93 3.21
N SER A 89 4.11 3.21 3.54
CA SER A 89 5.16 3.99 2.90
C SER A 89 6.51 3.37 3.27
N GLY A 90 7.40 3.28 2.29
CA GLY A 90 8.77 2.84 2.51
C GLY A 90 9.56 3.88 3.31
N VAL A 91 9.20 4.18 4.56
CA VAL A 91 10.00 5.04 5.43
C VAL A 91 10.95 4.13 6.19
N GLN A 92 12.26 4.29 5.95
CA GLN A 92 13.26 3.69 6.83
C GLN A 92 12.93 4.10 8.27
N GLN A 93 12.63 3.13 9.13
CA GLN A 93 12.78 3.36 10.57
C GLN A 93 14.25 3.72 10.77
N THR A 94 14.53 5.02 10.92
CA THR A 94 15.76 5.39 11.60
C THR A 94 15.65 4.77 12.99
N PRO A 95 16.60 3.91 13.41
CA PRO A 95 16.59 3.44 14.78
C PRO A 95 16.61 4.68 15.65
N SER A 96 15.55 4.88 16.45
CA SER A 96 15.51 5.87 17.50
C SER A 96 16.78 5.64 18.32
N LYS A 97 17.75 6.55 18.17
CA LYS A 97 18.95 6.58 18.96
C LYS A 97 18.46 6.82 20.37
N GLY A 98 18.31 5.74 21.14
CA GLY A 98 18.05 5.81 22.56
C GLY A 98 19.20 6.60 23.16
N ASP A 99 18.85 7.73 23.74
CA ASP A 99 19.70 8.47 24.66
C ASP A 99 20.08 7.55 25.81
N ASP A 100 21.20 6.85 25.70
CA ASP A 100 21.93 6.31 26.83
C ASP A 100 23.30 6.98 26.85
N LEU A 101 23.29 8.23 27.34
CA LEU A 101 24.36 8.75 28.17
C LEU A 101 24.58 7.74 29.30
N ASN A 102 25.62 6.93 29.21
CA ASN A 102 26.16 6.21 30.36
C ASN A 102 27.68 6.35 30.36
N GLU A 103 28.10 7.27 31.23
CA GLU A 103 29.41 7.48 31.89
C GLU A 103 30.58 8.06 31.08
#